data_AF-A0A349Y201-F1
#
_entry.id   AF-A0A349Y201-F1
#
_cell.length_a   1.000
_cell.length_b   1.000
_cell.length_c   1.000
_cell.angle_alpha   90.00
_cell.angle_beta   90.00
_cell.angle_gamma   90.00
#
_symmetry.space_group_name_H-M   'P 1'
#
loop_
_entity.id
_entity.type
_entity.pdbx_description
1 polymer ?
#
loop_
_entity_poly.entity_id
_entity_poly.type
_entity_poly.pdbx_seq_one_letter_code
_entity_poly.pdbx_strand_id
1 'polypeptide(L)' 'DLVFFGNKGNVFHVGIYVGEGRFVHAPSTGGTVRLDSLGGPYWKDHYTGAKRVLD' A
#
# COMPACT_ATOMS: atom_id res chain seq x y z
N ASP A 1 4.68 -6.62 -6.67
CA ASP A 1 5.46 -6.19 -5.48
C ASP A 1 4.51 -5.95 -4.31
N LEU A 2 5.00 -6.13 -3.08
CA LEU A 2 4.31 -5.60 -1.89
C LEU A 2 4.70 -4.13 -1.71
N VAL A 3 3.72 -3.27 -1.43
CA VAL A 3 3.92 -1.85 -1.13
C VAL A 3 3.54 -1.58 0.32
N PHE A 4 4.38 -0.83 1.03
CA PHE A 4 4.29 -0.66 2.48
C PHE A 4 3.99 0.79 2.85
N PHE A 5 3.12 0.98 3.83
CA PHE A 5 2.74 2.29 4.32
C PHE A 5 2.90 2.40 5.83
N GLY A 6 3.31 3.57 6.28
CA GLY A 6 3.81 3.76 7.62
C GLY A 6 4.16 5.22 7.93
N ASN A 7 4.78 5.40 9.09
CA ASN A 7 5.49 6.60 9.49
C ASN A 7 6.96 6.25 9.77
N LYS A 8 7.79 7.25 10.10
CA LYS A 8 9.24 7.08 10.24
C LYS A 8 9.57 5.94 11.22
N GLY A 9 10.10 4.84 10.67
CA GLY A 9 10.52 3.66 11.44
C GLY A 9 9.42 2.68 11.83
N ASN A 10 8.17 2.88 11.40
CA ASN A 10 7.06 2.00 11.75
C ASN A 10 6.09 1.82 10.57
N VAL A 11 6.01 0.59 10.06
CA VAL A 11 5.08 0.16 9.01
C VAL A 11 3.82 -0.36 9.68
N PHE A 12 2.66 0.15 9.27
CA PHE A 12 1.36 -0.27 9.82
C PHE A 12 0.38 -0.79 8.77
N HIS A 13 0.69 -0.66 7.48
CA HIS A 13 -0.18 -1.12 6.40
C HIS A 13 0.60 -1.68 5.21
N VAL A 14 0.00 -2.61 4.46
CA VAL A 14 0.58 -3.24 3.27
C VAL A 14 -0.49 -3.45 2.19
N GLY A 15 -0.07 -3.39 0.93
CA GLY A 15 -0.88 -3.75 -0.23
C GLY A 15 -0.08 -4.44 -1.31
N ILE A 16 -0.78 -4.96 -2.32
CA ILE A 16 -0.17 -5.61 -3.49
C ILE A 16 -0.24 -4.64 -4.66
N TYR A 17 0.91 -4.28 -5.22
CA TYR A 17 0.96 -3.44 -6.42
C TYR A 17 0.43 -4.20 -7.64
N VAL A 18 -0.46 -3.57 -8.39
CA VAL A 18 -1.16 -4.18 -9.55
C VAL A 18 -0.91 -3.44 -10.87
N GLY A 19 0.02 -2.48 -10.89
CA GLY A 19 0.32 -1.67 -12.07
C GLY A 19 -0.37 -0.31 -12.07
N GLU A 20 0.02 0.55 -13.02
CA GLU A 20 -0.57 1.89 -13.24
C GLU A 20 -0.61 2.78 -11.99
N GLY A 21 0.34 2.65 -11.08
CA GLY A 21 0.33 3.41 -9.82
C GLY A 21 -0.77 2.99 -8.84
N ARG A 22 -1.42 1.85 -9.04
CA ARG A 22 -2.49 1.32 -8.18
C ARG A 22 -2.07 0.09 -7.38
N PHE A 23 -2.75 -0.13 -6.27
CA PHE A 23 -2.54 -1.29 -5.41
C PHE A 23 -3.87 -1.79 -4.83
N VAL A 24 -3.94 -3.09 -4.54
CA VAL A 24 -5.09 -3.72 -3.85
C VAL A 24 -4.74 -3.98 -2.40
N HIS A 25 -5.69 -3.72 -1.50
CA HIS A 25 -5.52 -3.90 -0.05
C HIS A 25 -6.86 -3.98 0.70
N ALA A 26 -6.82 -4.44 1.95
CA ALA A 26 -7.92 -4.31 2.91
C ALA A 26 -7.65 -3.09 3.81
N PRO A 27 -8.34 -1.94 3.64
CA PRO A 27 -7.90 -0.66 4.19
C PRO A 27 -7.97 -0.56 5.71
N SER A 28 -8.90 -1.26 6.33
CA SER A 28 -9.17 -1.20 7.77
C SER A 28 -10.07 -2.36 8.19
N THR A 29 -10.15 -2.62 9.50
CA THR A 29 -11.09 -3.58 10.07
C THR A 29 -12.52 -3.27 9.64
N GLY A 30 -13.24 -4.26 9.10
CA GLY A 30 -14.61 -4.11 8.59
C GLY A 30 -14.71 -3.42 7.22
N GLY A 31 -13.60 -2.96 6.66
CA GLY A 31 -13.54 -2.42 5.30
C GLY A 31 -13.52 -3.51 4.23
N THR A 32 -13.93 -3.14 3.02
CA THR A 32 -13.90 -4.03 1.85
C THR A 32 -12.56 -3.91 1.13
N VAL A 33 -12.06 -5.04 0.62
CA VAL A 33 -10.90 -5.07 -0.28
C VAL A 33 -11.19 -4.19 -1.49
N ARG A 34 -10.26 -3.28 -1.80
CA ARG A 34 -10.43 -2.31 -2.89
C ARG A 34 -9.10 -1.94 -3.53
N LEU A 35 -9.19 -1.24 -4.66
CA LEU A 35 -8.08 -0.59 -5.32
C LEU A 35 -7.97 0.86 -4.85
N ASP A 36 -6.74 1.28 -4.54
CA ASP A 36 -6.41 2.68 -4.30
C ASP A 36 -5.19 3.09 -5.15
N SER A 37 -5.03 4.40 -5.35
CA SER A 37 -3.88 4.98 -6.06
C SER A 37 -2.76 5.32 -5.09
N LEU A 38 -1.52 4.96 -5.43
CA LEU A 38 -0.31 5.40 -4.73
C LEU A 38 -0.14 6.93 -4.76
N GLY A 39 -0.74 7.60 -5.75
CA GLY A 39 -0.78 9.07 -5.82
C GLY A 39 -1.85 9.73 -4.96
N GLY A 40 -2.74 8.93 -4.32
CA GLY A 40 -3.74 9.46 -3.41
C GLY A 40 -3.08 10.12 -2.19
N PRO A 41 -3.59 11.26 -1.66
CA PRO A 41 -2.89 12.05 -0.65
C PRO A 41 -2.44 11.24 0.57
N TYR A 42 -3.35 10.44 1.15
CA TYR A 42 -3.03 9.59 2.30
C TYR A 42 -1.93 8.56 1.97
N TRP A 43 -2.06 7.83 0.86
CA TRP A 43 -1.12 6.77 0.50
C TRP A 43 0.26 7.32 0.11
N LYS A 44 0.28 8.49 -0.54
CA LYS A 44 1.50 9.20 -0.91
C LYS A 44 2.28 9.64 0.34
N ASP A 45 1.60 10.22 1.32
CA ASP A 45 2.24 10.74 2.54
C ASP A 45 2.75 9.63 3.45
N HIS A 46 2.19 8.43 3.35
CA HIS A 46 2.55 7.28 4.17
C HIS A 46 3.40 6.23 3.44
N TYR A 47 3.75 6.41 2.17
CA TYR A 47 4.52 5.41 1.43
C TYR A 47 5.93 5.25 2.02
N THR A 48 6.30 4.01 2.38
CA THR A 48 7.60 3.70 3.01
C THR A 48 8.53 2.88 2.11
N GLY A 49 8.01 2.22 1.08
CA GLY A 49 8.81 1.43 0.15
C GLY A 49 8.06 0.25 -0.45
N ALA A 50 8.77 -0.54 -1.25
CA ALA A 50 8.25 -1.75 -1.87
C ALA A 50 9.25 -2.91 -1.78
N LYS A 51 8.74 -4.14 -1.76
CA LYS A 51 9.54 -5.37 -1.80
C LYS A 51 8.96 -6.36 -2.80
N ARG A 52 9.82 -6.89 -3.68
CA ARG A 52 9.51 -8.05 -4.52
C ARG A 52 9.68 -9.32 -3.71
N VAL A 53 8.71 -10.23 -3.82
CA VAL A 53 8.67 -11.49 -3.05
C VAL A 53 8.48 -12.73 -3.92
N LEU A 54 8.30 -12.53 -5.23
CA LEU A 54 8.24 -13.61 -6.22
C LEU A 54 9.54 -13.54 -7.03
N ASP A 55 10.22 -14.68 -7.15
CA ASP A 55 11.40 -14.88 -7.98
C ASP A 55 11.02 -15.13 -9.45
#